data_AF-A0A380P805-F1
#
_entry.id   AF-A0A380P805-F1
#
_cell.length_a   1.000
_cell.length_b   1.000
_cell.length_c   1.000
_cell.angle_alpha   90.00
_cell.angle_beta   90.00
_cell.angle_gamma   90.00
#
_symmetry.space_group_name_H-M   'P 1'
#
loop_
_entity.id
_entity.type
_entity.pdbx_description
1 polymer ?
#
loop_
_entity_poly.entity_id
_entity_poly.type
_entity_poly.pdbx_seq_one_letter_code
_entity_poly.pdbx_strand_id
1 'polypeptide(L)' 'MFGKETTGLPEPFMRKHADQALRIPQNDEHIRSLNLANTAAIVIYEALRQQQFNGLDLTFDYDYDKLK' A
#
# COMPACT_ATOMS: atom_id res chain seq x y z
N MET A 1 2.27 9.21 -0.24
CA MET A 1 2.03 9.90 -1.53
C MET A 1 2.31 8.91 -2.65
N PHE A 2 1.51 8.91 -3.70
CA PHE A 2 1.73 8.03 -4.86
C PHE A 2 1.80 8.86 -6.14
N GLY A 3 2.65 8.42 -7.08
CA GLY A 3 2.76 9.03 -8.40
C GLY A 3 1.67 8.55 -9.36
N LYS A 4 1.62 9.16 -10.54
CA LYS A 4 0.76 8.69 -11.64
C LYS A 4 1.23 7.31 -12.11
N GLU A 5 0.32 6.45 -12.56
CA GLU A 5 0.69 5.08 -13.01
C GLU A 5 1.71 5.09 -14.15
N THR A 6 1.62 6.06 -15.05
CA THR A 6 2.47 6.12 -16.24
C THR A 6 3.80 6.83 -16.01
N THR A 7 3.82 7.84 -15.16
CA THR A 7 4.93 8.82 -15.08
C THR A 7 5.52 8.97 -13.69
N GLY A 8 4.96 8.30 -12.68
CA GLY A 8 5.42 8.40 -11.31
C GLY A 8 5.25 9.80 -10.73
N LEU A 9 6.16 10.19 -9.83
CA LEU A 9 6.25 11.53 -9.28
C LEU A 9 7.26 12.38 -10.07
N PRO A 10 7.11 13.72 -10.11
CA PRO A 10 8.11 14.58 -10.75
C PRO A 10 9.50 14.35 -10.16
N GLU A 11 10.51 14.22 -11.01
CA GLU A 11 11.90 13.95 -10.60
C GLU A 11 12.45 14.98 -9.58
N PRO A 12 12.24 16.30 -9.74
CA PRO A 12 12.70 17.26 -8.73
C PRO A 12 12.09 17.02 -7.34
N PHE A 13 10.83 16.55 -7.30
CA PHE A 13 10.17 16.20 -6.04
C PHE A 13 10.79 14.93 -5.43
N MET A 14 11.01 13.89 -6.25
CA MET A 14 11.65 12.66 -5.78
C MET A 14 13.06 12.91 -5.23
N ARG A 15 13.88 13.72 -5.93
CA ARG A 15 15.24 14.07 -5.48
C ARG A 15 15.23 14.84 -4.15
N LYS A 16 14.25 15.71 -3.94
CA LYS A 16 14.09 16.49 -2.71
C LYS A 16 13.71 15.64 -1.50
N HIS A 17 13.00 14.54 -1.69
CA HIS A 17 12.45 13.67 -0.64
C HIS A 17 13.02 12.24 -0.71
N ALA A 18 14.24 12.08 -1.24
CA ALA A 18 14.81 10.78 -1.53
C ALA A 18 15.02 9.92 -0.27
N ASP A 19 15.28 10.54 0.88
CA ASP A 19 15.42 9.92 2.19
C ASP A 19 14.11 9.37 2.76
N GLN A 20 12.97 9.91 2.29
CA GLN A 20 11.62 9.50 2.69
C GLN A 20 10.99 8.51 1.69
N ALA A 21 11.69 8.21 0.59
CA ALA A 21 11.19 7.34 -0.46
C ALA A 21 11.22 5.88 0.00
N LEU A 22 10.12 5.17 -0.21
CA LEU A 22 10.00 3.73 0.05
C LEU A 22 9.84 2.97 -1.25
N ARG A 23 10.38 1.74 -1.29
CA ARG A 23 10.19 0.79 -2.38
C ARG A 23 9.57 -0.49 -1.82
N ILE A 24 8.51 -0.96 -2.47
CA ILE A 24 8.01 -2.33 -2.24
C ILE A 24 8.94 -3.29 -3.01
N PRO A 25 9.61 -4.25 -2.34
CA PRO A 25 10.41 -5.26 -3.01
C PRO A 25 9.57 -6.07 -4.00
N GLN A 26 10.10 -6.31 -5.19
CA GLN A 26 9.44 -7.08 -6.25
C GLN A 26 10.48 -7.78 -7.15
N ASN A 27 10.05 -8.79 -7.91
CA ASN A 27 10.89 -9.39 -8.97
C ASN A 27 10.74 -8.56 -10.25
N ASP A 28 11.83 -7.90 -10.66
CA ASP A 28 11.84 -7.01 -11.82
C ASP A 28 12.08 -7.74 -13.16
N GLU A 29 12.23 -9.07 -13.18
CA GLU A 29 12.50 -9.86 -14.41
C GLU A 29 11.39 -9.74 -15.46
N HIS A 30 10.13 -9.65 -15.02
CA HIS A 30 8.96 -9.64 -15.91
C HIS A 30 8.04 -8.43 -15.72
N ILE A 31 8.15 -7.73 -14.59
CA ILE A 31 7.33 -6.56 -14.27
C ILE A 31 8.22 -5.43 -13.77
N ARG A 32 7.83 -4.18 -14.00
CA ARG A 32 8.59 -3.00 -13.55
C ARG A 32 7.97 -2.29 -12.35
N SER A 33 6.72 -2.60 -12.07
CA SER A 33 5.93 -1.98 -11.02
C SER A 33 4.68 -2.81 -10.74
N LEU A 34 4.27 -2.86 -9.48
CA LEU A 34 2.91 -3.27 -9.12
C LEU A 34 1.90 -2.23 -9.60
N ASN A 35 0.66 -2.66 -9.78
CA ASN A 35 -0.47 -1.75 -9.99
C ASN A 35 -0.58 -0.72 -8.84
N LEU A 36 -1.00 0.51 -9.17
CA LEU A 36 -1.08 1.61 -8.22
C LEU A 36 -2.05 1.31 -7.07
N ALA A 37 -3.22 0.76 -7.34
CA ALA A 37 -4.21 0.43 -6.31
C ALA A 37 -3.69 -0.67 -5.37
N ASN A 38 -3.04 -1.70 -5.92
CA ASN A 38 -2.41 -2.75 -5.11
C ASN A 38 -1.30 -2.19 -4.22
N THR A 39 -0.45 -1.31 -4.77
CA THR A 39 0.61 -0.63 -4.02
C THR A 39 0.03 0.20 -2.88
N ALA A 40 -1.03 0.96 -3.15
CA ALA A 40 -1.71 1.77 -2.13
C ALA A 40 -2.31 0.90 -1.02
N ALA A 41 -3.01 -0.18 -1.39
CA ALA A 41 -3.58 -1.12 -0.43
C ALA A 41 -2.51 -1.73 0.49
N ILE A 42 -1.39 -2.20 -0.07
CA ILE A 42 -0.28 -2.77 0.70
C ILE A 42 0.26 -1.76 1.72
N VAL A 43 0.55 -0.53 1.30
CA VAL A 43 1.13 0.49 2.20
C VAL A 43 0.14 0.90 3.29
N ILE A 44 -1.15 1.06 2.94
CA ILE A 44 -2.20 1.40 3.91
C ILE A 44 -2.31 0.30 4.97
N TYR A 45 -2.43 -0.96 4.54
CA TYR A 45 -2.59 -2.07 5.47
C TYR A 45 -1.33 -2.37 6.28
N GLU A 46 -0.13 -2.13 5.75
CA GLU A 46 1.10 -2.25 6.56
C GLU A 46 1.15 -1.17 7.66
N ALA A 47 0.80 0.08 7.33
CA ALA A 47 0.72 1.14 8.32
C ALA A 47 -0.34 0.84 9.39
N LEU A 48 -1.53 0.39 8.98
CA LEU A 48 -2.59 -0.03 9.90
C LEU A 48 -2.15 -1.22 10.76
N ARG A 49 -1.46 -2.21 10.19
CA ARG A 49 -0.95 -3.36 10.93
C ARG A 49 0.03 -2.93 12.03
N GLN A 50 0.93 -1.99 11.74
CA GLN A 50 1.84 -1.41 12.76
C GLN A 50 1.07 -0.66 13.86
N GLN A 51 -0.10 -0.12 13.55
CA GLN A 51 -1.00 0.57 14.46
C GLN A 51 -2.07 -0.36 15.07
N GLN A 52 -1.90 -1.68 14.95
CA GLN A 52 -2.84 -2.69 15.46
C GLN A 52 -4.27 -2.54 14.90
N PHE A 53 -4.40 -2.07 13.66
CA PHE A 53 -5.67 -1.82 12.97
C PHE A 53 -6.64 -0.95 13.77
N ASN A 54 -6.11 0.02 14.52
CA ASN A 54 -6.90 0.90 15.39
C ASN A 54 -8.07 1.57 14.64
N GLY A 55 -9.27 1.48 15.20
CA GLY A 55 -10.49 2.06 14.64
C GLY A 55 -11.14 1.24 13.51
N LEU A 56 -10.71 0.00 13.28
CA LEU A 56 -11.32 -0.92 12.32
C LEU A 56 -11.93 -2.14 13.03
N ASP A 57 -13.01 -2.65 12.46
CA ASP A 57 -13.61 -3.90 12.90
C ASP A 57 -12.73 -5.08 12.46
N LEU A 58 -12.25 -5.87 13.43
CA LEU A 58 -11.46 -7.08 13.17
C LEU A 58 -12.33 -8.30 12.87
N THR A 59 -13.58 -8.23 13.30
CA THR A 59 -14.59 -9.27 13.13
C THR A 59 -15.91 -8.58 12.88
N PHE A 60 -16.69 -9.11 11.95
CA PHE A 60 -18.08 -8.73 11.78
C PHE A 60 -18.96 -9.84 12.36
N ASP A 61 -19.92 -9.50 13.21
CA ASP A 61 -20.89 -10.49 13.70
C ASP A 61 -22.04 -10.58 12.70
N TYR A 62 -22.17 -11.74 12.04
CA TYR A 62 -23.30 -12.00 11.16
C TYR A 62 -24.40 -12.69 11.95
N ASP A 63 -25.64 -12.21 11.81
CA ASP A 63 -26.83 -12.88 12.37
C ASP A 63 -26.96 -14.35 11.89
N TYR A 64 -26.34 -14.68 10.75
CA TYR A 64 -26.30 -16.01 10.14
C TYR A 64 -24.88 -16.43 9.78
N ASP A 65 -23.93 -16.26 10.71
CA ASP A 65 -22.56 -16.72 10.49
C ASP A 65 -22.52 -18.23 10.26
N LYS A 66 -22.09 -18.65 9.06
CA LYS A 66 -21.98 -20.07 8.68
C LYS A 66 -20.78 -20.77 9.33
N LEU A 67 -19.92 -20.01 9.99
CA LEU A 67 -18.68 -20.49 10.62
C LEU A 67 -18.75 -20.49 12.15
N LYS A 68 -19.89 -20.09 12.75
CA LYS A 68 -20.22 -20.33 14.16
C LYS A 68 -21.04 -21.61 14.33
#